data_AF-A0A485JBX2-F1
#
_entry.id   AF-A0A485JBX2-F1
#
_cell.length_a   1.000
_cell.length_b   1.000
_cell.length_c   1.000
_cell.angle_alpha   90.00
_cell.angle_beta   90.00
_cell.angle_gamma   90.00
#
_symmetry.space_group_name_H-M   'P 1'
#
loop_
_entity.id
_entity.type
_entity.pdbx_description
1 polymer ?
#
loop_
_entity_poly.entity_id
_entity_poly.type
_entity_poly.pdbx_seq_one_letter_code
_entity_poly.pdbx_strand_id
1 'polypeptide(L)'
;MMAACQGLAGLCGVVVEGGHPGLQNAEQRTERQRSDRQWAQRFRTEPLTAVFADWYQQPVFASLNDDQRRELVALRSNNNGATLAAMLEATSLAVQPDLRANLSARTFAF
;
A
#
# COMPACT_ATOMS: atom_id res chain seq x y z
N MET A 1 5.80 8.18 4.65
CA MET A 1 7.26 7.95 4.63
C MET A 1 7.96 8.74 3.52
N MET A 2 7.64 8.53 2.24
CA MET A 2 8.22 9.27 1.09
C MET A 2 8.30 10.79 1.28
N ALA A 3 7.20 11.44 1.69
CA ALA A 3 7.16 12.90 1.86
C ALA A 3 8.16 13.40 2.92
N ALA A 4 8.36 12.66 4.01
CA ALA A 4 9.36 13.00 5.02
C ALA A 4 10.80 12.91 4.47
N CYS A 5 11.05 11.99 3.54
CA CYS A 5 12.33 11.86 2.86
C CYS A 5 12.61 13.01 1.87
N GLN A 6 11.60 13.79 1.49
CA GLN A 6 11.76 14.96 0.60
C GLN A 6 12.05 16.27 1.35
N GLY A 7 11.94 16.27 2.69
CA GLY A 7 12.12 17.47 3.52
C GLY A 7 10.84 18.30 3.59
N LEU A 8 10.11 18.15 4.70
CA LEU A 8 8.92 18.94 5.00
C LEU A 8 9.26 19.98 6.06
N ALA A 9 9.08 21.26 5.74
CA ALA A 9 9.32 22.34 6.69
C ALA A 9 8.39 22.20 7.92
N GLY A 10 8.95 22.31 9.12
CA GLY A 10 8.21 22.16 10.38
C GLY A 10 7.87 20.72 10.78
N LEU A 11 8.39 19.71 10.07
CA LEU A 11 8.19 18.30 10.45
C LEU A 11 9.04 17.94 11.67
N CYS A 12 8.40 17.70 12.82
CA CYS A 12 9.07 17.33 14.07
C CYS A 12 9.27 15.82 14.25
N GLY A 13 8.62 14.98 13.44
CA GLY A 13 8.71 13.53 13.53
C GLY A 13 7.72 12.82 12.62
N VAL A 14 7.86 11.51 12.48
CA VAL A 14 6.96 10.67 11.66
C VAL A 14 6.67 9.37 12.39
N VAL A 15 5.39 9.00 12.49
CA VAL A 15 4.96 7.66 12.89
C VAL A 15 4.56 6.88 11.63
N VAL A 16 5.08 5.67 11.49
CA VAL A 16 4.75 4.78 10.36
C VAL A 16 4.31 3.44 10.92
N GLU A 17 3.08 3.04 10.60
CA GLU A 17 2.55 1.73 10.91
C GLU A 17 2.49 0.89 9.62
N GLY A 18 3.11 -0.30 9.63
CA GLY A 18 3.07 -1.24 8.49
C GLY A 18 3.69 -0.75 7.17
N GLY A 19 4.39 0.39 7.16
CA GLY A 19 4.96 0.96 5.94
C GLY A 19 6.25 0.30 5.51
N HIS A 20 6.27 -0.30 4.31
CA HIS A 20 7.49 -0.91 3.75
C HIS A 20 8.46 0.19 3.27
N PRO A 21 9.76 0.15 3.65
CA PRO A 21 10.73 1.17 3.28
C PRO A 21 11.25 1.05 1.83
N GLY A 22 10.56 0.33 0.94
CA GLY A 22 11.01 0.07 -0.44
C GLY A 22 11.72 -1.28 -0.65
N LEU A 23 11.53 -1.84 -1.85
CA LEU A 23 12.15 -3.08 -2.31
C LEU A 23 13.59 -2.83 -2.76
N GLN A 24 14.45 -3.84 -2.62
CA GLN A 24 15.90 -3.66 -2.77
C GLN A 24 16.46 -4.23 -4.06
N ASN A 25 15.69 -5.05 -4.80
CA ASN A 25 16.13 -5.61 -6.07
C ASN A 25 15.05 -5.51 -7.16
N ALA A 26 15.49 -5.66 -8.41
CA ALA A 26 14.64 -5.50 -9.60
C ALA A 26 13.61 -6.62 -9.76
N GLU A 27 13.93 -7.83 -9.32
CA GLU A 27 13.03 -8.99 -9.41
C GLU A 27 11.80 -8.79 -8.53
N GLN A 28 11.99 -8.47 -7.24
CA GLN A 28 10.92 -8.15 -6.30
C GLN A 28 10.05 -6.99 -6.81
N ARG A 29 10.66 -5.97 -7.42
CA ARG A 29 9.92 -4.84 -8.01
C ARG A 29 9.07 -5.28 -9.19
N THR A 30 9.58 -6.15 -10.04
CA THR A 30 8.85 -6.69 -11.18
C THR A 30 7.66 -7.56 -10.73
N GLU A 31 7.89 -8.42 -9.74
CA GLU A 31 6.83 -9.25 -9.13
C GLU A 31 5.74 -8.39 -8.50
N ARG A 32 6.13 -7.40 -7.68
CA ARG A 32 5.20 -6.45 -7.07
C ARG A 32 4.43 -5.65 -8.12
N GLN A 33 5.11 -5.18 -9.18
CA GLN A 33 4.44 -4.43 -10.25
C GLN A 33 3.39 -5.28 -10.96
N ARG A 34 3.70 -6.56 -11.22
CA ARG A 34 2.73 -7.49 -11.82
C ARG A 34 1.54 -7.70 -10.91
N SER A 35 1.77 -7.95 -9.62
CA SER A 35 0.71 -8.13 -8.62
C SER A 35 -0.18 -6.90 -8.51
N ASP A 36 0.40 -5.71 -8.40
CA ASP A 36 -0.34 -4.45 -8.24
C ASP A 36 -1.15 -4.13 -9.51
N ARG A 37 -0.61 -4.39 -10.72
CA ARG A 37 -1.35 -4.25 -11.98
C ARG A 37 -2.54 -5.20 -12.07
N GLN A 38 -2.38 -6.44 -11.63
CA GLN A 38 -3.49 -7.41 -11.59
C GLN A 38 -4.59 -6.88 -10.68
N TRP A 39 -4.27 -6.46 -9.46
CA TRP A 39 -5.26 -5.86 -8.55
C TRP A 39 -5.90 -4.59 -9.11
N ALA A 40 -5.13 -3.70 -9.71
CA ALA A 40 -5.65 -2.48 -10.32
C ALA A 40 -6.62 -2.78 -11.48
N GLN A 41 -6.34 -3.81 -12.28
CA GLN A 41 -7.28 -4.28 -13.30
C GLN A 41 -8.57 -4.79 -12.65
N ARG A 42 -8.49 -5.65 -11.63
CA ARG A 42 -9.66 -6.16 -10.91
C ARG A 42 -10.52 -5.03 -10.33
N PHE A 43 -9.91 -4.05 -9.68
CA PHE A 43 -10.61 -2.88 -9.15
C PHE A 43 -11.37 -2.08 -10.23
N ARG A 44 -10.90 -2.07 -11.47
CA ARG A 44 -11.57 -1.37 -12.58
C ARG A 44 -12.72 -2.16 -13.19
N THR A 45 -12.64 -3.50 -13.17
CA THR A 45 -13.51 -4.34 -14.02
C THR A 45 -14.43 -5.27 -13.24
N GLU A 46 -14.15 -5.56 -11.98
CA GLU A 46 -14.91 -6.50 -11.16
C GLU A 46 -15.74 -5.80 -10.08
N PRO A 47 -16.82 -6.43 -9.58
CA PRO A 47 -17.53 -5.95 -8.40
C PRO A 47 -16.59 -5.84 -7.20
N LEU A 48 -16.57 -4.70 -6.52
CA LEU A 48 -15.67 -4.45 -5.40
C LEU A 48 -15.86 -5.45 -4.24
N THR A 49 -17.06 -5.97 -4.05
CA THR A 49 -17.33 -7.04 -3.07
C THR A 49 -16.48 -8.28 -3.33
N ALA A 50 -16.34 -8.70 -4.59
CA ALA A 50 -15.51 -9.84 -4.97
C ALA A 50 -14.01 -9.51 -4.85
N VAL A 51 -13.60 -8.32 -5.33
CA VAL A 51 -12.20 -7.90 -5.23
C VAL A 51 -11.75 -7.83 -3.77
N PHE A 52 -12.55 -7.24 -2.89
CA PHE A 52 -12.21 -7.13 -1.48
C PHE A 52 -12.27 -8.47 -0.74
N ALA A 53 -13.16 -9.38 -1.13
CA ALA A 53 -13.18 -10.74 -0.55
C ALA A 53 -11.85 -11.47 -0.75
N ASP A 54 -11.21 -11.30 -1.91
CA ASP A 54 -9.88 -11.86 -2.16
C ASP A 54 -8.77 -10.98 -1.56
N TRP A 55 -8.93 -9.65 -1.59
CA TRP A 55 -7.94 -8.70 -1.06
C TRP A 55 -7.63 -9.00 0.40
N TYR A 56 -8.66 -9.25 1.22
CA TYR A 56 -8.51 -9.55 2.64
C TYR A 56 -8.10 -11.00 2.94
N GLN A 57 -7.84 -11.82 1.92
CA GLN A 57 -7.18 -13.13 2.04
C GLN A 57 -5.67 -13.06 1.79
N GLN A 58 -5.12 -11.89 1.42
CA GLN A 58 -3.67 -11.74 1.27
C GLN A 58 -2.93 -12.05 2.59
N PRO A 59 -1.69 -12.57 2.54
CA PRO A 59 -0.97 -13.00 3.74
C PRO A 59 -0.83 -11.94 4.84
N VAL A 60 -0.73 -10.66 4.47
CA VAL A 60 -0.66 -9.53 5.44
C VAL A 60 -1.93 -9.39 6.30
N PHE A 61 -3.05 -9.97 5.87
CA PHE A 61 -4.34 -9.98 6.55
C PHE A 61 -4.70 -11.35 7.15
N ALA A 62 -3.73 -12.28 7.26
CA ALA A 62 -3.97 -13.62 7.78
C ALA A 62 -4.47 -13.64 9.24
N SER A 63 -4.19 -12.58 10.01
CA SER A 63 -4.67 -12.42 11.41
C SER A 63 -6.15 -12.05 11.52
N LEU A 64 -6.80 -11.62 10.43
CA LEU A 64 -8.22 -11.28 10.45
C LEU A 64 -9.08 -12.54 10.49
N ASN A 65 -10.10 -12.53 11.35
CA ASN A 65 -11.17 -13.53 11.31
C ASN A 65 -12.22 -13.19 10.23
N ASP A 66 -13.14 -14.11 9.96
CA ASP A 66 -14.10 -13.96 8.88
C ASP A 66 -15.13 -12.85 9.13
N ASP A 67 -15.48 -12.55 10.39
CA ASP A 67 -16.35 -11.42 10.73
C ASP A 67 -15.69 -10.09 10.38
N GLN A 68 -14.43 -9.91 10.78
CA GLN A 68 -13.63 -8.73 10.45
C GLN A 68 -13.47 -8.55 8.94
N ARG A 69 -13.24 -9.64 8.20
CA ARG A 69 -13.17 -9.60 6.73
C ARG A 69 -14.50 -9.16 6.13
N ARG A 70 -15.63 -9.74 6.57
CA ARG A 70 -16.96 -9.35 6.08
C ARG A 70 -17.25 -7.88 6.33
N GLU A 71 -16.93 -7.37 7.51
CA GLU A 71 -17.12 -5.96 7.85
C GLU A 71 -16.29 -5.05 6.95
N LEU A 72 -15.01 -5.38 6.72
CA LEU A 72 -14.13 -4.61 5.85
C LEU A 72 -14.57 -4.66 4.38
N VAL A 73 -15.01 -5.81 3.88
CA VAL A 73 -15.57 -5.94 2.52
C VAL A 73 -16.80 -5.04 2.37
N ALA A 74 -17.74 -5.10 3.31
CA ALA A 74 -18.94 -4.26 3.27
C ALA A 74 -18.61 -2.77 3.31
N LEU A 75 -17.69 -2.37 4.20
CA LEU A 75 -17.24 -0.98 4.35
C LEU A 75 -16.60 -0.43 3.06
N ARG A 76 -15.70 -1.20 2.45
CA ARG A 76 -14.89 -0.72 1.32
C ARG A 76 -15.57 -0.89 -0.04
N SER A 77 -16.60 -1.73 -0.15
CA SER A 77 -17.31 -1.97 -1.41
C SER A 77 -18.06 -0.75 -1.96
N ASN A 78 -18.26 0.29 -1.14
CA ASN A 78 -18.85 1.57 -1.56
C ASN A 78 -17.82 2.55 -2.17
N ASN A 79 -16.54 2.17 -2.25
CA ASN A 79 -15.51 3.01 -2.85
C ASN A 79 -15.63 3.08 -4.38
N ASN A 80 -14.85 3.97 -4.99
CA ASN A 80 -14.71 4.03 -6.44
C ASN A 80 -13.54 3.15 -6.92
N GLY A 81 -13.83 2.07 -7.64
CA GLY A 81 -12.83 1.12 -8.11
C GLY A 81 -11.75 1.72 -9.02
N ALA A 82 -12.11 2.61 -9.95
CA ALA A 82 -11.15 3.28 -10.83
C ALA A 82 -10.15 4.16 -10.04
N THR A 83 -10.64 4.85 -9.01
CA THR A 83 -9.80 5.68 -8.12
C THR A 83 -8.87 4.81 -7.28
N LEU A 84 -9.36 3.68 -6.76
CA LEU A 84 -8.53 2.72 -6.02
C LEU A 84 -7.42 2.15 -6.90
N ALA A 85 -7.74 1.78 -8.14
CA ALA A 85 -6.75 1.29 -9.11
C ALA A 85 -5.66 2.33 -9.42
N ALA A 86 -6.07 3.58 -9.68
CA ALA A 86 -5.14 4.68 -9.93
C ALA A 86 -4.25 4.96 -8.71
N MET A 87 -4.82 4.96 -7.50
CA MET A 87 -4.08 5.13 -6.26
C MET A 87 -3.06 4.00 -6.08
N LEU A 88 -3.47 2.73 -6.23
CA LEU A 88 -2.60 1.57 -6.06
C LEU A 88 -1.38 1.62 -7.01
N GLU A 89 -1.60 1.96 -8.29
CA GLU A 89 -0.51 2.07 -9.26
C GLU A 89 0.42 3.25 -8.96
N ALA A 90 -0.14 4.41 -8.60
CA ALA A 90 0.63 5.61 -8.30
C ALA A 90 1.45 5.49 -7.00
N THR A 91 0.95 4.74 -6.02
CA THR A 91 1.62 4.51 -4.73
C THR A 91 2.21 3.11 -4.61
N SER A 92 2.40 2.40 -5.72
CA SER A 92 2.89 1.02 -5.71
C SER A 92 4.28 0.92 -5.08
N LEU A 93 4.46 -0.11 -4.25
CA LEU A 93 5.77 -0.42 -3.67
C LEU A 93 6.82 -0.77 -4.75
N ALA A 94 6.39 -1.20 -5.95
CA ALA A 94 7.28 -1.46 -7.07
C ALA A 94 8.01 -0.22 -7.57
N VAL A 95 7.36 0.96 -7.47
CA VAL A 95 7.91 2.25 -7.93
C VAL A 95 8.46 3.10 -6.79
N GLN A 96 8.22 2.71 -5.53
CA GLN A 96 8.81 3.40 -4.38
C GLN A 96 10.32 3.18 -4.32
N PRO A 97 11.16 4.23 -4.18
CA PRO A 97 12.59 4.06 -3.95
C PRO A 97 12.89 3.31 -2.64
N ASP A 98 14.09 2.77 -2.48
CA ASP A 98 14.57 2.33 -1.17
C ASP A 98 14.80 3.55 -0.28
N LEU A 99 14.01 3.65 0.78
CA LEU A 99 13.98 4.78 1.69
C LEU A 99 14.87 4.60 2.91
N ARG A 100 15.46 3.42 3.11
CA ARG A 100 16.25 3.14 4.33
C ARG A 100 17.34 4.17 4.57
N ALA A 101 18.14 4.47 3.54
CA ALA A 101 19.21 5.47 3.64
C ALA A 101 18.70 6.88 3.94
N ASN A 102 17.58 7.27 3.32
CA ASN A 102 16.97 8.58 3.54
C ASN A 102 16.40 8.70 4.96
N LEU A 103 15.74 7.65 5.44
CA LEU A 103 15.18 7.60 6.79
C LEU A 103 16.26 7.60 7.85
N SER A 104 17.33 6.81 7.67
CA SER A 104 18.43 6.75 8.64
C SER A 104 19.21 8.08 8.73
N ALA A 105 19.18 8.90 7.67
CA ALA A 105 19.78 10.22 7.67
C ALA A 105 18.92 11.29 8.38
N ARG A 106 17.65 11.01 8.72
CA ARG A 106 16.80 11.98 9.41
C ARG A 106 17.11 11.99 10.90
N THR A 107 17.48 13.17 11.38
CA THR A 107 17.61 13.45 12.81
C THR A 107 16.44 14.33 13.23
N PHE A 108 15.65 13.86 14.19
CA PHE A 108 14.62 14.66 14.85
C PHE A 108 15.11 14.98 16.25
N ALA A 109 15.16 16.27 16.60
CA ALA A 109 15.43 16.68 17.97
C ALA A 109 14.20 16.37 18.83
N PHE A 110 14.41 15.76 19.99
CA PHE A 110 13.38 15.51 21.00
C PHE A 110 13.46 16.56 22.10
#